data_AF-A0A933G116-F1
#
_entry.id   AF-A0A933G116-F1
#
_cell.length_a   1.000
_cell.length_b   1.000
_cell.length_c   1.000
_cell.angle_alpha   90.00
_cell.angle_beta   90.00
_cell.angle_gamma   90.00
#
_symmetry.space_group_name_H-M   'P 1'
#
loop_
_entity.id
_entity.type
_entity.pdbx_description
1 polymer ?
#
loop_
_entity_poly.entity_id
_entity_poly.type
_entity_poly.pdbx_seq_one_letter_code
_entity_poly.pdbx_strand_id
1 'polypeptide(L)'
;MADEQVERPDEEALLEEIRTLLAGGRVPQALAQLAALHPADQAEVIAELATGERVPLLPRIAQETLADIVGYLREEPRREIVAELAP
;
A
#
# COMPACT_ATOMS: atom_id res chain seq x y z
N MET A 1 -5.16 -35.88 6.61
CA MET A 1 -5.31 -34.44 6.87
C MET A 1 -4.06 -33.80 6.32
N ALA A 2 -4.10 -33.47 5.02
CA ALA A 2 -3.02 -32.69 4.42
C ALA A 2 -3.40 -31.25 4.72
N ASP A 3 -2.69 -30.63 5.66
CA ASP A 3 -2.77 -29.20 5.88
C ASP A 3 -2.47 -28.52 4.53
N GLU A 4 -3.49 -27.80 4.09
CA GLU A 4 -3.49 -26.96 2.90
C GLU A 4 -2.29 -26.00 3.02
N GLN A 5 -1.32 -26.16 2.13
CA GLN A 5 -0.22 -25.21 1.99
C GLN A 5 -0.84 -23.90 1.50
N VAL A 6 -1.24 -23.05 2.45
CA VAL A 6 -1.64 -21.66 2.22
C VAL A 6 -0.37 -20.88 1.94
N GLU A 7 0.24 -21.12 0.79
CA GLU A 7 1.31 -20.29 0.27
C GLU A 7 0.68 -19.06 -0.40
N ARG A 8 0.40 -18.04 0.42
CA ARG A 8 0.54 -16.64 -0.01
C ARG A 8 1.57 -15.93 0.88
N PRO A 9 2.85 -16.37 0.90
CA PRO A 9 3.86 -15.75 1.76
C PRO A 9 4.31 -14.40 1.20
N ASP A 10 4.17 -14.18 -0.12
CA ASP A 10 4.83 -13.07 -0.80
C ASP A 10 4.19 -11.72 -0.47
N GLU A 11 2.87 -11.67 -0.33
CA GLU A 11 2.13 -10.42 -0.13
C GLU A 11 2.23 -9.92 1.32
N GLU A 12 2.08 -10.82 2.30
CA GLU A 12 2.19 -10.47 3.72
C GLU A 12 3.65 -10.19 4.10
N ALA A 13 4.62 -10.92 3.54
CA ALA A 13 6.03 -10.59 3.72
C ALA A 13 6.40 -9.25 3.09
N LEU A 14 5.84 -8.92 1.92
CA LEU A 14 6.05 -7.63 1.28
C LEU A 14 5.45 -6.49 2.09
N LEU A 15 4.24 -6.66 2.63
CA LEU A 15 3.59 -5.68 3.50
C LEU A 15 4.45 -5.40 4.74
N GLU A 16 4.94 -6.45 5.40
CA GLU A 16 5.83 -6.32 6.56
C GLU A 16 7.17 -5.67 6.20
N GLU A 17 7.71 -5.94 5.01
CA GLU A 17 8.92 -5.28 4.52
C GLU A 17 8.67 -3.78 4.29
N ILE A 18 7.57 -3.41 3.64
CA ILE A 18 7.16 -2.02 3.44
C ILE A 18 6.97 -1.31 4.78
N ARG A 19 6.29 -1.93 5.75
CA ARG A 19 6.14 -1.39 7.11
C ARG A 19 7.49 -1.17 7.79
N THR A 20 8.40 -2.14 7.68
CA THR A 20 9.76 -2.04 8.24
C THR A 20 10.55 -0.89 7.62
N LEU A 21 10.44 -0.71 6.30
CA LEU A 21 11.07 0.39 5.58
C LEU A 21 10.49 1.75 6.02
N LEU A 22 9.18 1.85 6.17
CA LEU A 22 8.51 3.06 6.64
C LEU A 22 8.90 3.40 8.09
N ALA A 23 8.92 2.41 8.99
CA ALA A 23 9.38 2.57 10.37
C ALA A 23 10.84 3.02 10.46
N GLY A 24 11.68 2.56 9.52
CA GLY A 24 13.07 2.99 9.37
C GLY A 24 13.27 4.35 8.66
N GLY A 25 12.19 5.03 8.27
CA GLY A 25 12.24 6.29 7.52
C GLY A 25 12.69 6.14 6.06
N ARG A 26 12.72 4.91 5.54
CA ARG A 26 13.21 4.55 4.19
C ARG A 26 12.07 4.65 3.16
N VAL A 27 11.32 5.75 3.20
CA VAL A 27 10.16 6.03 2.33
C VAL A 27 10.44 5.82 0.83
N PRO A 28 11.60 6.22 0.26
CA PRO A 28 11.87 5.99 -1.15
C PRO A 28 11.96 4.50 -1.53
N GLN A 29 12.40 3.65 -0.61
CA GLN A 29 12.54 2.22 -0.85
C GLN A 29 11.18 1.52 -0.76
N ALA A 30 10.35 1.92 0.21
CA ALA A 30 8.96 1.50 0.30
C ALA A 30 8.17 1.86 -0.97
N LEU A 31 8.37 3.08 -1.49
CA LEU A 31 7.75 3.51 -2.76
C LEU A 31 8.22 2.70 -3.96
N ALA A 32 9.52 2.36 -4.02
CA ALA A 32 10.04 1.54 -5.11
C ALA A 32 9.41 0.12 -5.11
N GLN A 33 9.18 -0.44 -3.93
CA GLN A 33 8.49 -1.72 -3.79
C GLN A 33 7.02 -1.63 -4.18
N LEU A 34 6.30 -0.61 -3.70
CA LEU A 34 4.92 -0.33 -4.11
C LEU A 34 4.81 -0.15 -5.63
N ALA A 35 5.70 0.64 -6.25
CA ALA A 35 5.67 0.91 -7.68
C ALA A 35 5.96 -0.33 -8.55
N ALA A 36 6.53 -1.39 -8.00
CA ALA A 36 6.74 -2.65 -8.70
C ALA A 36 5.47 -3.51 -8.77
N LEU A 37 4.44 -3.18 -7.97
CA LEU A 37 3.19 -3.91 -7.90
C LEU A 37 2.17 -3.42 -8.92
N HIS A 38 1.17 -4.25 -9.21
CA HIS A 38 0.03 -3.82 -10.01
C HIS A 38 -0.80 -2.78 -9.22
N PRO A 39 -1.46 -1.79 -9.86
CA PRO A 39 -2.25 -0.79 -9.13
C PRO A 39 -3.33 -1.35 -8.19
N ALA A 40 -3.85 -2.54 -8.48
CA ALA A 40 -4.78 -3.25 -7.61
C ALA A 40 -4.11 -3.71 -6.31
N ASP A 41 -2.93 -4.34 -6.40
CA ASP A 41 -2.18 -4.80 -5.23
C ASP A 41 -1.64 -3.62 -4.42
N GLN A 42 -1.24 -2.52 -5.09
CA GLN A 42 -0.90 -1.27 -4.42
C GLN A 42 -2.06 -0.74 -3.57
N ALA A 43 -3.29 -0.85 -4.07
CA ALA A 43 -4.48 -0.45 -3.34
C ALA A 43 -4.70 -1.33 -2.10
N GLU A 44 -4.50 -2.65 -2.20
CA GLU A 44 -4.59 -3.55 -1.05
C GLU A 44 -3.52 -3.23 0.00
N VAL A 45 -2.25 -3.08 -0.42
CA VAL A 45 -1.15 -2.69 0.48
C VAL A 45 -1.43 -1.35 1.17
N ILE A 46 -1.85 -0.31 0.43
CA ILE A 46 -2.12 1.01 1.00
C ILE A 46 -3.33 0.97 1.95
N ALA A 47 -4.33 0.13 1.69
CA ALA A 47 -5.47 -0.04 2.58
C ALA A 47 -5.09 -0.73 3.90
N GLU A 48 -4.12 -1.64 3.88
CA GLU A 48 -3.60 -2.36 5.06
C GLU A 48 -2.56 -1.56 5.86
N LEU A 49 -2.01 -0.48 5.30
CA LEU A 49 -1.11 0.44 6.00
C LEU A 49 -1.91 1.37 6.93
N ALA A 50 -1.35 1.63 8.10
CA ALA A 50 -1.92 2.61 9.02
C ALA A 50 -1.83 4.03 8.41
N THR A 51 -2.74 4.93 8.80
CA THR A 51 -2.74 6.34 8.35
C THR A 51 -1.35 6.98 8.46
N GLY A 52 -0.64 6.79 9.59
CA GLY A 52 0.70 7.36 9.78
C GLY A 52 1.77 6.82 8.82
N GLU A 53 1.56 5.62 8.29
CA GLU A 53 2.46 4.93 7.35
C GLU A 53 2.16 5.32 5.90
N ARG A 54 0.88 5.45 5.53
CA ARG A 54 0.47 5.81 4.16
C ARG A 54 0.58 7.31 3.86
N VAL A 55 0.30 8.20 4.81
CA VAL A 55 0.41 9.66 4.65
C VAL A 55 1.75 10.13 4.03
N PRO A 56 2.94 9.62 4.44
CA PRO A 56 4.19 10.00 3.78
C PRO A 56 4.35 9.42 2.37
N LEU A 57 3.66 8.34 2.01
CA LEU A 57 3.71 7.72 0.69
C LEU A 57 2.86 8.47 -0.33
N LEU A 58 1.60 8.74 0.03
CA LEU A 58 0.57 9.33 -0.85
C LEU A 58 1.04 10.54 -1.69
N PRO A 59 1.68 11.59 -1.14
CA PRO A 59 2.09 12.76 -1.92
C PRO A 59 3.28 12.50 -2.85
N ARG A 60 3.95 11.35 -2.74
CA ARG A 60 5.10 10.96 -3.57
C ARG A 60 4.71 10.01 -4.70
N ILE A 61 3.49 9.47 -4.68
CA ILE A 61 2.95 8.65 -5.77
C ILE A 61 2.54 9.60 -6.90
N ALA A 62 2.85 9.22 -8.15
CA ALA A 62 2.43 10.00 -9.31
C ALA A 62 0.90 10.11 -9.36
N GLN A 63 0.38 11.28 -9.72
CA GLN A 63 -1.05 11.56 -9.69
C GLN A 63 -1.88 10.57 -10.53
N GLU A 64 -1.37 10.16 -11.69
CA GLU A 64 -2.02 9.18 -12.57
C GLU A 64 -2.11 7.81 -11.88
N THR A 65 -0.99 7.32 -11.33
CA THR A 65 -0.95 6.06 -10.59
C THR A 65 -1.84 6.10 -9.36
N LEU A 66 -1.85 7.22 -8.64
CA LEU A 66 -2.71 7.40 -7.46
C LEU A 66 -4.20 7.34 -7.83
N ALA A 67 -4.59 7.90 -8.98
CA ALA A 67 -5.96 7.78 -9.47
C ALA A 67 -6.34 6.33 -9.77
N ASP A 68 -5.43 5.56 -10.36
CA ASP A 68 -5.63 4.13 -10.62
C ASP A 68 -5.81 3.35 -9.31
N ILE A 69 -4.89 3.52 -8.34
CA ILE A 69 -4.96 2.92 -7.00
C ILE A 69 -6.31 3.22 -6.34
N VAL A 70 -6.71 4.50 -6.32
CA VAL A 70 -7.97 4.96 -5.75
C VAL A 70 -9.18 4.31 -6.42
N GLY A 71 -9.08 3.99 -7.71
CA GLY A 71 -10.08 3.23 -8.46
C GLY A 71 -10.25 1.78 -8.00
N TYR A 72 -9.17 1.13 -7.55
CA TYR A 72 -9.18 -0.25 -7.05
C TYR A 72 -9.59 -0.36 -5.57
N LEU A 73 -9.48 0.72 -4.80
CA LEU A 73 -9.86 0.73 -3.39
C LEU A 73 -11.37 0.52 -3.18
N ARG A 74 -11.70 -0.25 -2.13
CA ARG A 74 -13.05 -0.34 -1.59
C ARG A 74 -13.52 1.00 -1.03
N GLU A 75 -14.83 1.18 -0.90
CA GLU A 75 -15.44 2.48 -0.60
C GLU A 75 -14.93 3.14 0.67
N GLU A 76 -14.80 2.37 1.76
CA GLU A 76 -14.34 2.88 3.06
C GLU A 76 -12.86 3.33 3.03
N PRO A 77 -11.87 2.49 2.71
CA PRO A 77 -10.47 2.92 2.64
C PRO A 77 -10.25 4.00 1.58
N ARG A 78 -11.00 3.98 0.47
CA ARG A 78 -10.98 5.04 -0.54
C ARG A 78 -11.35 6.40 0.05
N ARG A 79 -12.42 6.47 0.86
CA ARG A 79 -12.85 7.72 1.49
C ARG A 79 -11.79 8.27 2.44
N GLU A 80 -11.17 7.39 3.23
CA GLU A 80 -10.10 7.79 4.14
C GLU A 80 -8.90 8.36 3.38
N ILE A 81 -8.43 7.65 2.35
CA ILE A 81 -7.28 8.07 1.55
C ILE A 81 -7.56 9.37 0.79
N VAL A 82 -8.76 9.52 0.22
CA VAL A 82 -9.17 10.78 -0.41
C VAL A 82 -9.22 11.93 0.61
N ALA A 83 -9.66 11.66 1.84
CA ALA A 83 -9.65 12.66 2.91
C ALA A 83 -8.23 13.03 3.35
N GLU A 84 -7.28 12.10 3.33
CA GLU A 84 -5.86 12.34 3.63
C GLU A 84 -5.13 13.12 2.53
N LEU A 85 -5.62 13.05 1.28
CA LEU A 85 -5.10 13.81 0.14
C LEU A 85 -5.66 15.24 0.07
N ALA A 86 -6.82 15.49 0.69
CA ALA A 86 -7.44 16.80 0.74
C ALA A 86 -6.75 17.63 1.85
N PRO A 87 -6.05 18.73 1.51
CA PRO A 87 -5.41 19.61 2.50
C PRO A 87 -6.42 20.38 3.36
#